data_AF-A0A3M0YNL9-F1
#
_entry.id   AF-A0A3M0YNL9-F1
#
_cell.length_a   1.000
_cell.length_b   1.000
_cell.length_c   1.000
_cell.angle_alpha   90.00
_cell.angle_beta   90.00
_cell.angle_gamma   90.00
#
_symmetry.space_group_name_H-M   'P 1'
#
loop_
_entity.id
_entity.type
_entity.pdbx_description
1 polymer ?
#
loop_
_entity_poly.entity_id
_entity_poly.type
_entity_poly.pdbx_seq_one_letter_code
_entity_poly.pdbx_strand_id
1 'polypeptide(L)'
;MKTALKWGGRLLLFLFAAILIGIGAFFLHWWHLNRQARKQLSVKRTLTIDGYTFRDLNDNGRLDPYEDARLPVDVRVEDLLAQMTLEEKVGLMWHPPIGMGPQGEILNYPSPSNFFFNSTLNLLVHKKLRFFNLFRVAPAADQARWHNELQRLAEQDRLGIPVTISSDPRHGVFNFIGSDMLNSDFSKWPEPIGLAAAGDSLLTLQFGRIAAAEYRAVGIHTALHPMADLATEPRWARINGTFGADAALAARMTEAYVRGFQGDTLGPHSVACMTKHWPGGGPQEDGWDAHFRYGKNQVYPGHNFDYHLIPFQAAFRAGTAMIMPYYGVPKGQTPEDVGMNFNRYIIDELLRKRHGFDGIVCTDWGVVQGFDLFGIPIVEAKD
;
A
#
# COMPACT_ATOMS: atom_id res chain seq x y z
N MET A 1 -35.85 -22.33 42.54
CA MET A 1 -34.56 -22.78 41.95
C MET A 1 -34.70 -23.67 40.72
N LYS A 2 -35.44 -24.81 40.74
CA LYS A 2 -35.52 -25.74 39.59
C LYS A 2 -36.13 -25.16 38.30
N THR A 3 -37.10 -24.25 38.41
CA THR A 3 -37.71 -23.57 37.25
C THR A 3 -36.78 -22.52 36.64
N ALA A 4 -36.10 -21.71 37.47
CA ALA A 4 -35.10 -20.74 37.00
C ALA A 4 -33.92 -21.42 36.28
N LEU A 5 -33.42 -22.56 36.77
CA LEU A 5 -32.39 -23.35 36.08
C LEU A 5 -32.88 -23.89 34.71
N LYS A 6 -34.14 -24.35 34.62
CA LYS A 6 -34.72 -24.83 33.35
C LYS A 6 -34.89 -23.71 32.32
N TRP A 7 -35.33 -22.53 32.75
CA TRP A 7 -35.43 -21.36 31.86
C TRP A 7 -34.06 -20.83 31.45
N GLY A 8 -33.09 -20.79 32.36
CA GLY A 8 -31.70 -20.45 32.06
C GLY A 8 -31.06 -21.42 31.05
N GLY A 9 -31.28 -22.73 31.20
CA GLY A 9 -30.80 -23.74 30.25
C GLY A 9 -31.44 -23.61 28.87
N ARG A 10 -32.75 -23.32 28.78
CA ARG A 10 -33.43 -23.06 27.50
C ARG A 10 -32.95 -21.79 26.82
N LEU A 11 -32.70 -20.73 27.58
CA LEU A 11 -32.13 -19.48 27.06
C LEU A 11 -30.71 -19.71 26.53
N LEU A 12 -29.86 -20.44 27.24
CA LEU A 12 -28.52 -20.80 26.77
C LEU A 12 -28.55 -21.64 25.50
N LEU A 13 -29.44 -22.63 25.41
CA LEU A 13 -29.63 -23.43 24.19
C LEU A 13 -30.13 -22.57 23.02
N PHE A 14 -31.04 -21.64 23.26
CA PHE A 14 -31.52 -20.71 22.24
C PHE A 14 -30.40 -19.77 21.77
N LEU A 15 -29.63 -19.18 22.69
CA LEU A 15 -28.48 -18.32 22.36
C LEU A 15 -27.43 -19.11 21.57
N PHE A 16 -27.13 -20.34 21.97
CA PHE A 16 -26.21 -21.21 21.26
C PHE A 16 -26.71 -21.54 19.84
N ALA A 17 -27.98 -21.89 19.68
CA ALA A 17 -28.59 -22.13 18.37
C ALA A 17 -28.58 -20.87 17.49
N ALA A 18 -28.89 -19.70 18.05
CA ALA A 18 -28.84 -18.42 17.34
C ALA A 18 -27.42 -18.08 16.88
N ILE A 19 -26.41 -18.33 17.71
CA ILE A 19 -24.98 -18.18 17.34
C ILE A 19 -24.64 -19.12 16.19
N LEU A 20 -25.01 -20.41 16.27
CA LEU A 20 -24.73 -21.38 15.19
C LEU A 20 -25.42 -21.00 13.88
N ILE A 21 -26.68 -20.53 13.92
CA ILE A 21 -27.39 -20.03 12.74
C ILE A 21 -26.68 -18.81 12.16
N GLY A 22 -26.25 -17.87 13.01
CA GLY A 22 -25.49 -16.68 12.60
C GLY A 22 -24.17 -17.05 11.91
N ILE A 23 -23.41 -17.97 12.50
CA ILE A 23 -22.17 -18.50 11.91
C ILE A 23 -22.46 -19.17 10.56
N GLY A 24 -23.50 -20.01 10.49
CA GLY A 24 -23.91 -20.67 9.25
C GLY A 24 -24.30 -19.69 8.15
N ALA A 25 -25.11 -18.68 8.48
CA ALA A 25 -25.52 -17.63 7.55
C ALA A 25 -24.32 -16.82 7.04
N PHE A 26 -23.36 -16.51 7.93
CA PHE A 26 -22.11 -15.83 7.57
C PHE A 26 -21.31 -16.61 6.54
N PHE A 27 -21.01 -17.90 6.79
CA PHE A 27 -20.26 -18.72 5.84
C PHE A 27 -21.02 -18.95 4.53
N LEU A 28 -22.35 -19.13 4.58
CA LEU A 28 -23.18 -19.30 3.39
C LEU A 28 -23.18 -18.05 2.50
N HIS A 29 -23.20 -16.86 3.10
CA HIS A 29 -23.10 -15.58 2.39
C HIS A 29 -21.79 -15.49 1.59
N TRP A 30 -20.65 -15.72 2.24
CA TRP A 30 -19.33 -15.67 1.59
C TRP A 30 -19.13 -16.78 0.55
N TRP A 31 -19.64 -17.99 0.84
CA TRP A 31 -19.65 -19.07 -0.14
C TRP A 31 -20.41 -18.67 -1.41
N HIS A 32 -21.59 -18.06 -1.27
CA HIS A 32 -22.39 -17.60 -2.40
C HIS A 32 -21.67 -16.51 -3.21
N LEU A 33 -21.14 -15.49 -2.53
CA LEU A 33 -20.38 -14.39 -3.17
C LEU A 33 -19.16 -14.91 -3.95
N ASN A 34 -18.37 -15.80 -3.35
CA ASN A 34 -17.20 -16.36 -4.00
C ASN A 34 -17.58 -17.28 -5.17
N ARG A 35 -18.66 -18.03 -5.05
CA ARG A 35 -19.17 -18.87 -6.14
C ARG A 35 -19.60 -18.01 -7.33
N GLN A 36 -20.23 -16.85 -7.08
CA GLN A 36 -20.57 -15.90 -8.14
C GLN A 36 -19.31 -15.29 -8.77
N ALA A 37 -18.32 -14.88 -7.97
CA ALA A 37 -17.05 -14.35 -8.47
C ALA A 37 -16.35 -15.35 -9.39
N ARG A 38 -16.23 -16.62 -8.98
CA ARG A 38 -15.60 -17.67 -9.78
C ARG A 38 -16.28 -17.93 -11.12
N LYS A 39 -17.58 -17.66 -11.26
CA LYS A 39 -18.29 -17.78 -12.55
C LYS A 39 -17.91 -16.69 -13.55
N GLN A 40 -17.36 -15.56 -13.07
CA GLN A 40 -16.90 -14.47 -13.93
C GLN A 40 -15.45 -14.67 -14.40
N LEU A 41 -14.72 -15.61 -13.79
CA LEU A 41 -13.32 -15.87 -14.09
C LEU A 41 -13.20 -16.89 -15.23
N SER A 42 -12.37 -16.58 -16.22
CA SER A 42 -12.05 -17.44 -17.37
C SER A 42 -10.54 -17.57 -17.55
N VAL A 43 -10.05 -18.77 -17.85
CA VAL A 43 -8.65 -18.94 -18.28
C VAL A 43 -8.48 -18.28 -19.63
N LYS A 44 -7.54 -17.33 -19.71
CA LYS A 44 -7.29 -16.53 -20.91
C LYS A 44 -6.61 -17.33 -22.00
N ARG A 45 -7.06 -17.11 -23.24
CA ARG A 45 -6.47 -17.74 -24.42
C ARG A 45 -5.13 -17.08 -24.74
N THR A 46 -4.31 -17.81 -25.49
CA THR A 46 -3.08 -17.24 -26.04
C THR A 46 -3.22 -17.04 -27.55
N LEU A 47 -2.62 -15.97 -28.04
CA LEU A 47 -2.54 -15.63 -29.45
C LEU A 47 -1.07 -15.69 -29.87
N THR A 48 -0.81 -16.26 -31.05
CA THR A 48 0.53 -16.26 -31.64
C THR A 48 0.52 -15.34 -32.85
N ILE A 49 1.25 -14.23 -32.77
CA ILE A 49 1.32 -13.20 -33.82
C ILE A 49 2.79 -12.88 -34.04
N ASP A 50 3.24 -12.94 -35.29
CA ASP A 50 4.64 -12.68 -35.69
C ASP A 50 5.70 -13.46 -34.88
N GLY A 51 5.36 -14.67 -34.43
CA GLY A 51 6.25 -15.51 -33.62
C GLY A 51 6.31 -15.15 -32.12
N TYR A 52 5.54 -14.17 -31.67
CA TYR A 52 5.37 -13.82 -30.26
C TYR A 52 4.06 -14.39 -29.70
N THR A 53 4.08 -14.80 -28.43
CA THR A 53 2.89 -15.27 -27.71
C THR A 53 2.35 -14.17 -26.81
N PHE A 54 1.09 -13.82 -27.03
CA PHE A 54 0.34 -12.86 -26.22
C PHE A 54 -0.83 -13.55 -25.53
N ARG A 55 -1.37 -12.90 -24.51
CA ARG A 55 -2.60 -13.32 -23.85
C ARG A 55 -3.73 -12.44 -24.33
N ASP A 56 -4.81 -13.07 -24.78
CA ASP A 56 -6.11 -12.44 -25.05
C ASP A 56 -6.81 -12.27 -23.70
N LEU A 57 -6.44 -11.21 -22.98
CA LEU A 57 -6.85 -10.90 -21.62
C LEU A 57 -8.34 -10.52 -21.55
N ASN A 58 -8.94 -10.01 -22.62
CA ASN A 58 -10.37 -9.70 -22.68
C ASN A 58 -11.24 -10.73 -23.44
N ASP A 59 -10.65 -11.84 -23.88
CA ASP A 59 -11.31 -12.96 -24.55
C ASP A 59 -12.05 -12.56 -25.86
N ASN A 60 -11.55 -11.57 -26.60
CA ASN A 60 -12.19 -11.07 -27.81
C ASN A 60 -11.63 -11.68 -29.11
N GLY A 61 -10.60 -12.51 -29.03
CA GLY A 61 -10.01 -13.26 -30.14
C GLY A 61 -9.05 -12.45 -31.04
N ARG A 62 -8.64 -11.26 -30.63
CA ARG A 62 -7.63 -10.43 -31.32
C ARG A 62 -6.63 -9.87 -30.32
N LEU A 63 -5.45 -9.47 -30.79
CA LEU A 63 -4.47 -8.78 -29.96
C LEU A 63 -4.84 -7.30 -29.87
N ASP A 64 -5.32 -6.86 -28.71
CA ASP A 64 -5.56 -5.44 -28.47
C ASP A 64 -4.26 -4.70 -28.08
N PRO A 65 -4.17 -3.38 -28.34
CA PRO A 65 -2.98 -2.62 -28.01
C PRO A 65 -2.48 -2.79 -26.57
N TYR A 66 -3.35 -2.81 -25.56
CA TYR A 66 -2.93 -2.95 -24.16
C TYR A 66 -2.23 -4.28 -23.84
N GLU A 67 -2.53 -5.32 -24.61
CA GLU A 67 -1.99 -6.68 -24.48
C GLU A 67 -0.63 -6.81 -25.19
N ASP A 68 -0.34 -5.95 -26.17
CA ASP A 68 0.90 -5.96 -26.93
C ASP A 68 2.02 -5.25 -26.18
N ALA A 69 2.86 -6.04 -25.51
CA ALA A 69 4.02 -5.54 -24.76
C ALA A 69 5.09 -4.84 -25.61
N ARG A 70 4.99 -4.87 -26.94
CA ARG A 70 5.91 -4.17 -27.87
C ARG A 70 5.53 -2.70 -28.07
N LEU A 71 4.29 -2.32 -27.76
CA LEU A 71 3.81 -0.96 -27.92
C LEU A 71 4.24 -0.04 -26.77
N PRO A 72 4.38 1.28 -27.00
CA PRO A 72 4.66 2.25 -25.94
C PRO A 72 3.61 2.19 -24.82
N VAL A 73 4.04 2.45 -23.59
CA VAL A 73 3.17 2.37 -22.40
C VAL A 73 1.92 3.25 -22.56
N ASP A 74 2.06 4.49 -23.04
CA ASP A 74 0.91 5.41 -23.18
C ASP A 74 -0.16 4.87 -24.13
N VAL A 75 0.25 4.22 -25.23
CA VAL A 75 -0.69 3.58 -26.17
C VAL A 75 -1.46 2.45 -25.49
N ARG A 76 -0.77 1.67 -24.66
CA ARG A 76 -1.36 0.56 -23.90
C ARG A 76 -2.29 1.06 -22.81
N VAL A 77 -1.94 2.15 -22.15
CA VAL A 77 -2.74 2.78 -21.09
C VAL A 77 -4.02 3.37 -21.66
N GLU A 78 -3.95 4.14 -22.75
CA GLU A 78 -5.13 4.74 -23.38
C GLU A 78 -6.12 3.68 -23.86
N ASP A 79 -5.63 2.63 -24.51
CA ASP A 79 -6.48 1.52 -24.96
C ASP A 79 -7.13 0.78 -23.78
N LEU A 80 -6.38 0.48 -22.72
CA LEU A 80 -6.94 -0.15 -21.52
C LEU A 80 -8.02 0.73 -20.88
N LEU A 81 -7.75 2.03 -20.71
CA LEU A 81 -8.69 2.97 -20.10
C LEU A 81 -9.99 3.14 -20.91
N ALA A 82 -9.90 3.06 -22.24
CA ALA A 82 -11.06 3.11 -23.13
C ALA A 82 -11.96 1.88 -22.97
N GLN A 83 -11.38 0.73 -22.61
CA GLN A 83 -12.09 -0.54 -22.45
C GLN A 83 -12.63 -0.76 -21.03
N MET A 84 -12.17 0.00 -20.03
CA MET A 84 -12.58 -0.15 -18.63
C MET A 84 -13.98 0.41 -18.34
N THR A 85 -14.73 -0.30 -17.49
CA THR A 85 -15.95 0.25 -16.89
C THR A 85 -15.63 1.28 -15.81
N LEU A 86 -16.64 2.04 -15.37
CA LEU A 86 -16.46 2.98 -14.26
C LEU A 86 -16.03 2.26 -12.97
N GLU A 87 -16.63 1.10 -12.67
CA GLU A 87 -16.33 0.30 -11.50
C GLU A 87 -14.88 -0.20 -11.50
N GLU A 88 -14.35 -0.57 -12.66
CA GLU A 88 -12.95 -0.96 -12.79
C GLU A 88 -12.01 0.25 -12.58
N LYS A 89 -12.36 1.42 -13.13
CA LYS A 89 -11.58 2.66 -12.92
C LYS A 89 -11.56 3.04 -11.45
N VAL A 90 -12.72 3.01 -10.78
CA VAL A 90 -12.84 3.25 -9.34
C VAL A 90 -12.02 2.20 -8.57
N GLY A 91 -12.10 0.92 -8.93
CA GLY A 91 -11.36 -0.15 -8.28
C GLY A 91 -9.82 0.05 -8.29
N LEU A 92 -9.28 0.68 -9.34
CA LEU A 92 -7.87 1.05 -9.40
C LEU A 92 -7.47 2.21 -8.47
N MET A 93 -8.44 2.98 -7.95
CA MET A 93 -8.19 4.12 -7.05
C MET A 93 -8.19 3.74 -5.57
N TRP A 94 -8.37 2.46 -5.24
CA TRP A 94 -8.42 1.97 -3.86
C TRP A 94 -7.18 1.12 -3.54
N HIS A 95 -6.61 1.34 -2.37
CA HIS A 95 -5.44 0.61 -1.87
C HIS A 95 -5.65 0.05 -0.45
N PRO A 96 -6.60 -0.89 -0.25
CA PRO A 96 -6.85 -1.49 1.05
C PRO A 96 -5.79 -2.55 1.38
N PRO A 97 -5.76 -3.06 2.61
CA PRO A 97 -4.95 -4.21 2.90
C PRO A 97 -5.56 -5.48 2.34
N ILE A 98 -4.71 -6.48 2.19
CA ILE A 98 -5.06 -7.85 1.88
C ILE A 98 -4.34 -8.79 2.85
N GLY A 99 -4.90 -9.97 3.03
CA GLY A 99 -4.32 -11.01 3.86
C GLY A 99 -4.24 -12.35 3.13
N MET A 100 -3.46 -13.25 3.72
CA MET A 100 -3.38 -14.66 3.34
C MET A 100 -3.68 -15.55 4.54
N GLY A 101 -3.94 -16.83 4.26
CA GLY A 101 -3.97 -17.88 5.28
C GLY A 101 -2.55 -18.20 5.80
N PRO A 102 -2.43 -18.96 6.90
CA PRO A 102 -1.15 -19.26 7.54
C PRO A 102 -0.13 -19.97 6.64
N GLN A 103 -0.58 -20.63 5.56
CA GLN A 103 0.26 -21.40 4.63
C GLN A 103 0.18 -20.81 3.21
N GLY A 104 -0.15 -19.52 3.10
CA GLY A 104 -0.24 -18.80 1.82
C GLY A 104 -1.54 -19.06 1.06
N GLU A 105 -2.62 -19.43 1.72
CA GLU A 105 -3.91 -19.67 1.06
C GLU A 105 -4.66 -18.38 0.75
N ILE A 106 -5.44 -18.41 -0.33
CA ILE A 106 -6.43 -17.38 -0.63
C ILE A 106 -7.53 -17.40 0.44
N LEU A 107 -7.81 -16.24 1.02
CA LEU A 107 -8.86 -16.10 2.03
C LEU A 107 -10.24 -16.07 1.36
N ASN A 108 -10.99 -17.16 1.51
CA ASN A 108 -12.37 -17.25 1.01
C ASN A 108 -13.39 -16.60 1.96
N TYR A 109 -12.99 -16.20 3.15
CA TYR A 109 -13.87 -15.56 4.12
C TYR A 109 -13.07 -14.52 4.91
N PRO A 110 -13.76 -13.56 5.52
CA PRO A 110 -13.16 -12.64 6.46
C PRO A 110 -12.35 -13.37 7.52
N SER A 111 -11.14 -12.89 7.75
CA SER A 111 -10.22 -13.41 8.75
C SER A 111 -9.64 -12.22 9.51
N PRO A 112 -9.30 -12.35 10.80
CA PRO A 112 -8.49 -11.35 11.50
C PRO A 112 -7.16 -11.04 10.81
N SER A 113 -6.65 -11.95 9.98
CA SER A 113 -5.47 -11.68 9.13
C SER A 113 -5.73 -10.69 8.00
N ASN A 114 -6.99 -10.40 7.68
CA ASN A 114 -7.42 -9.34 6.78
C ASN A 114 -8.13 -8.26 7.61
N PHE A 115 -7.46 -7.14 7.86
CA PHE A 115 -7.94 -6.04 8.72
C PHE A 115 -9.36 -5.53 8.37
N PHE A 116 -9.78 -5.67 7.11
CA PHE A 116 -11.09 -5.22 6.63
C PHE A 116 -12.11 -6.35 6.53
N PHE A 117 -11.80 -7.53 7.09
CA PHE A 117 -12.73 -8.64 7.21
C PHE A 117 -13.46 -8.94 5.89
N ASN A 118 -12.69 -9.26 4.85
CA ASN A 118 -13.22 -9.51 3.51
C ASN A 118 -12.61 -10.78 2.87
N SER A 119 -13.24 -11.33 1.82
CA SER A 119 -12.66 -12.40 1.00
C SER A 119 -11.85 -11.83 -0.17
N THR A 120 -10.79 -12.53 -0.58
CA THR A 120 -9.93 -12.12 -1.70
C THR A 120 -10.73 -12.01 -3.01
N LEU A 121 -11.62 -12.97 -3.29
CA LEU A 121 -12.41 -12.95 -4.54
C LEU A 121 -13.40 -11.79 -4.58
N ASN A 122 -13.97 -11.39 -3.44
CA ASN A 122 -14.84 -10.23 -3.40
C ASN A 122 -14.05 -8.94 -3.70
N LEU A 123 -12.85 -8.80 -3.13
CA LEU A 123 -11.97 -7.66 -3.39
C LEU A 123 -11.55 -7.59 -4.87
N LEU A 124 -11.12 -8.70 -5.46
CA LEU A 124 -10.63 -8.71 -6.85
C LEU A 124 -11.75 -8.58 -7.88
N VAL A 125 -12.81 -9.38 -7.75
CA VAL A 125 -13.79 -9.58 -8.83
C VAL A 125 -14.98 -8.66 -8.70
N HIS A 126 -15.54 -8.52 -7.49
CA HIS A 126 -16.73 -7.69 -7.28
C HIS A 126 -16.38 -6.23 -7.01
N LYS A 127 -15.25 -5.97 -6.35
CA LYS A 127 -14.77 -4.61 -6.03
C LYS A 127 -13.72 -4.08 -7.03
N LYS A 128 -13.29 -4.91 -7.99
CA LYS A 128 -12.34 -4.56 -9.06
C LYS A 128 -11.01 -3.97 -8.56
N LEU A 129 -10.59 -4.35 -7.36
CA LEU A 129 -9.39 -3.82 -6.72
C LEU A 129 -8.13 -4.46 -7.28
N ARG A 130 -7.07 -3.66 -7.42
CA ARG A 130 -5.77 -4.12 -7.94
C ARG A 130 -4.56 -3.69 -7.12
N PHE A 131 -4.69 -2.70 -6.24
CA PHE A 131 -3.61 -2.28 -5.36
C PHE A 131 -3.93 -2.73 -3.94
N PHE A 132 -2.99 -3.43 -3.30
CA PHE A 132 -3.17 -3.87 -1.92
C PHE A 132 -1.92 -3.67 -1.09
N ASN A 133 -2.08 -3.38 0.19
CA ASN A 133 -1.00 -3.47 1.15
C ASN A 133 -1.04 -4.82 1.88
N LEU A 134 0.10 -5.44 2.07
CA LEU A 134 0.21 -6.64 2.87
C LEU A 134 0.60 -6.25 4.30
N PHE A 135 -0.20 -6.65 5.30
CA PHE A 135 0.17 -6.46 6.72
C PHE A 135 0.89 -7.69 7.28
N ARG A 136 0.30 -8.87 7.11
CA ARG A 136 0.85 -10.14 7.61
C ARG A 136 1.55 -10.91 6.50
N VAL A 137 2.74 -11.41 6.82
CA VAL A 137 3.52 -12.28 5.94
C VAL A 137 3.43 -13.73 6.42
N ALA A 138 3.53 -14.65 5.46
CA ALA A 138 3.78 -16.06 5.69
C ALA A 138 5.26 -16.34 5.36
N PRO A 139 5.80 -17.54 5.63
CA PRO A 139 7.13 -17.92 5.14
C PRO A 139 7.28 -17.64 3.63
N ALA A 140 8.48 -17.27 3.18
CA ALA A 140 8.71 -16.71 1.84
C ALA A 140 8.15 -17.59 0.72
N ALA A 141 8.32 -18.91 0.81
CA ALA A 141 7.80 -19.86 -0.16
C ALA A 141 6.27 -19.85 -0.23
N ASP A 142 5.60 -19.68 0.91
CA ASP A 142 4.14 -19.65 1.01
C ASP A 142 3.60 -18.32 0.46
N GLN A 143 4.27 -17.22 0.77
CA GLN A 143 3.95 -15.91 0.23
C GLN A 143 4.12 -15.86 -1.31
N ALA A 144 5.18 -16.44 -1.85
CA ALA A 144 5.38 -16.53 -3.30
C ALA A 144 4.26 -17.34 -3.98
N ARG A 145 3.85 -18.48 -3.40
CA ARG A 145 2.73 -19.28 -3.91
C ARG A 145 1.40 -18.52 -3.83
N TRP A 146 1.15 -17.85 -2.71
CA TRP A 146 -0.02 -17.00 -2.53
C TRP A 146 -0.10 -15.90 -3.59
N HIS A 147 1.01 -15.19 -3.82
CA HIS A 147 1.06 -14.12 -4.82
C HIS A 147 0.81 -14.67 -6.23
N ASN A 148 1.41 -15.80 -6.59
CA ASN A 148 1.19 -16.41 -7.91
C ASN A 148 -0.28 -16.80 -8.12
N GLU A 149 -0.94 -17.36 -7.09
CA GLU A 149 -2.37 -17.66 -7.13
C GLU A 149 -3.21 -16.38 -7.23
N LEU A 150 -2.82 -15.31 -6.53
CA LEU A 150 -3.48 -14.00 -6.60
C LEU A 150 -3.42 -13.41 -8.02
N GLN A 151 -2.23 -13.45 -8.66
CA GLN A 151 -2.06 -13.02 -10.05
C GLN A 151 -2.87 -13.89 -11.01
N ARG A 152 -2.87 -15.21 -10.80
CA ARG A 152 -3.68 -16.14 -11.61
C ARG A 152 -5.18 -15.80 -11.54
N LEU A 153 -5.69 -15.41 -10.37
CA LEU A 153 -7.08 -14.96 -10.24
C LEU A 153 -7.33 -13.62 -10.94
N ALA A 154 -6.40 -12.66 -10.82
CA ALA A 154 -6.52 -11.34 -11.45
C ALA A 154 -6.47 -11.42 -12.99
N GLU A 155 -5.59 -12.27 -13.53
CA GLU A 155 -5.47 -12.56 -14.96
C GLU A 155 -6.78 -13.12 -15.55
N GLN A 156 -7.55 -13.87 -14.76
CA GLN A 156 -8.81 -14.47 -15.19
C GLN A 156 -9.99 -13.50 -15.19
N ASP A 157 -9.86 -12.32 -14.60
CA ASP A 157 -10.92 -11.30 -14.63
C ASP A 157 -11.04 -10.68 -16.04
N ARG A 158 -12.12 -9.93 -16.28
CA ARG A 158 -12.53 -9.44 -17.61
C ARG A 158 -11.42 -8.80 -18.45
N LEU A 159 -10.55 -7.98 -17.86
CA LEU A 159 -9.45 -7.30 -18.57
C LEU A 159 -8.06 -7.82 -18.17
N GLY A 160 -7.98 -8.83 -17.29
CA GLY A 160 -6.71 -9.40 -16.84
C GLY A 160 -5.73 -8.42 -16.19
N ILE A 161 -6.20 -7.26 -15.68
CA ILE A 161 -5.34 -6.25 -15.04
C ILE A 161 -4.66 -6.88 -13.82
N PRO A 162 -3.32 -6.84 -13.70
CA PRO A 162 -2.59 -7.51 -12.63
C PRO A 162 -2.76 -6.82 -11.28
N VAL A 163 -2.43 -7.54 -10.22
CA VAL A 163 -2.43 -7.01 -8.86
C VAL A 163 -1.05 -6.46 -8.50
N THR A 164 -1.02 -5.36 -7.75
CA THR A 164 0.19 -4.79 -7.13
C THR A 164 0.11 -4.97 -5.63
N ILE A 165 1.09 -5.66 -5.05
CA ILE A 165 1.24 -5.79 -3.60
C ILE A 165 2.29 -4.81 -3.11
N SER A 166 1.87 -3.94 -2.18
CA SER A 166 2.74 -3.04 -1.45
C SER A 166 3.04 -3.56 -0.05
N SER A 167 4.12 -3.06 0.53
CA SER A 167 4.43 -3.31 1.93
C SER A 167 5.11 -2.12 2.58
N ASP A 168 4.79 -1.89 3.85
CA ASP A 168 5.66 -1.13 4.76
C ASP A 168 7.02 -1.84 4.92
N PRO A 169 8.08 -1.14 5.39
CA PRO A 169 9.41 -1.73 5.53
C PRO A 169 9.41 -3.05 6.32
N ARG A 170 10.10 -4.07 5.80
CA ARG A 170 10.25 -5.40 6.43
C ARG A 170 11.65 -5.72 6.95
N HIS A 171 12.62 -4.91 6.58
CA HIS A 171 14.03 -5.15 6.84
C HIS A 171 14.52 -4.50 8.15
N GLY A 172 13.64 -3.82 8.89
CA GLY A 172 13.96 -3.22 10.19
C GLY A 172 14.16 -4.25 11.29
N VAL A 173 14.73 -3.81 12.41
CA VAL A 173 14.92 -4.64 13.62
C VAL A 173 13.75 -4.52 14.60
N PHE A 174 12.94 -3.47 14.47
CA PHE A 174 11.79 -3.25 15.32
C PHE A 174 10.52 -3.87 14.75
N ASN A 175 9.92 -4.77 15.52
CA ASN A 175 8.63 -5.35 15.21
C ASN A 175 7.50 -4.37 15.57
N PHE A 176 7.11 -3.50 14.63
CA PHE A 176 5.88 -2.74 14.79
C PHE A 176 4.68 -3.68 14.68
N ILE A 177 3.68 -3.48 15.54
CA ILE A 177 2.38 -4.16 15.44
C ILE A 177 1.77 -3.77 14.08
N GLY A 178 1.64 -4.75 13.18
CA GLY A 178 1.08 -4.57 11.83
C GLY A 178 2.08 -4.69 10.67
N SER A 179 3.38 -4.40 10.86
CA SER A 179 4.39 -4.43 9.77
C SER A 179 5.46 -5.52 9.89
N ASP A 180 5.67 -6.12 11.06
CA ASP A 180 6.60 -7.26 11.23
C ASP A 180 6.14 -8.21 12.35
N MET A 181 4.81 -8.39 12.43
CA MET A 181 4.25 -9.39 13.33
C MET A 181 4.38 -10.77 12.68
N LEU A 182 5.42 -11.48 13.13
CA LEU A 182 5.68 -12.92 12.96
C LEU A 182 6.47 -13.28 11.70
N ASN A 183 7.63 -13.91 11.91
CA ASN A 183 8.42 -14.67 10.94
C ASN A 183 8.57 -14.02 9.57
N SER A 184 9.57 -13.16 9.44
CA SER A 184 9.94 -12.64 8.15
C SER A 184 11.32 -13.15 7.75
N ASP A 185 11.37 -13.89 6.63
CA ASP A 185 12.59 -14.41 6.01
C ASP A 185 13.43 -13.29 5.36
N PHE A 186 13.13 -12.02 5.66
CA PHE A 186 13.85 -10.85 5.15
C PHE A 186 15.10 -10.59 5.98
N SER A 187 16.16 -10.14 5.31
CA SER A 187 17.38 -9.71 5.97
C SER A 187 17.11 -8.53 6.93
N LYS A 188 17.83 -8.51 8.06
CA LYS A 188 17.67 -7.47 9.09
C LYS A 188 18.77 -6.43 8.99
N TRP A 189 18.36 -5.17 8.95
CA TRP A 189 19.18 -4.00 8.73
C TRP A 189 18.87 -2.93 9.79
N PRO A 190 19.80 -1.98 10.02
CA PRO A 190 19.47 -0.79 10.79
C PRO A 190 18.25 -0.07 10.19
N GLU A 191 17.44 0.54 11.04
CA GLU A 191 16.41 1.49 10.58
C GLU A 191 17.06 2.62 9.75
N PRO A 192 16.30 3.34 8.91
CA PRO A 192 16.85 4.40 8.06
C PRO A 192 17.75 5.41 8.79
N ILE A 193 17.45 5.74 10.05
CA ILE A 193 18.30 6.64 10.85
C ILE A 193 19.69 6.04 11.13
N GLY A 194 19.78 4.71 11.27
CA GLY A 194 21.04 3.98 11.42
C GLY A 194 21.83 3.93 10.11
N LEU A 195 21.16 3.79 8.97
CA LEU A 195 21.80 3.91 7.65
C LEU A 195 22.36 5.33 7.45
N ALA A 196 21.62 6.36 7.87
CA ALA A 196 22.10 7.74 7.84
C ALA A 196 23.30 7.97 8.78
N ALA A 197 23.32 7.35 9.96
CA ALA A 197 24.44 7.44 10.89
C ALA A 197 25.75 6.83 10.33
N ALA A 198 25.66 5.84 9.44
CA ALA A 198 26.81 5.34 8.70
C ALA A 198 27.36 6.35 7.68
N GLY A 199 26.54 7.30 7.22
CA GLY A 199 26.95 8.37 6.32
C GLY A 199 27.29 7.93 4.89
N ASP A 200 26.96 6.68 4.53
CA ASP A 200 27.31 6.07 3.23
C ASP A 200 26.06 5.82 2.35
N SER A 201 25.93 6.61 1.28
CA SER A 201 24.86 6.46 0.31
C SER A 201 25.03 5.23 -0.59
N LEU A 202 26.25 4.74 -0.81
CA LEU A 202 26.48 3.50 -1.57
C LEU A 202 26.05 2.28 -0.76
N LEU A 203 26.27 2.30 0.56
CA LEU A 203 25.70 1.30 1.46
C LEU A 203 24.17 1.32 1.43
N THR A 204 23.54 2.50 1.47
CA THR A 204 22.08 2.64 1.36
C THR A 204 21.55 2.13 0.01
N LEU A 205 22.26 2.39 -1.08
CA LEU A 205 21.95 1.84 -2.40
C LEU A 205 22.05 0.31 -2.41
N GLN A 206 23.09 -0.26 -1.82
CA GLN A 206 23.28 -1.71 -1.71
C GLN A 206 22.17 -2.36 -0.89
N PHE A 207 21.81 -1.76 0.24
CA PHE A 207 20.65 -2.16 1.03
C PHE A 207 19.39 -2.21 0.16
N GLY A 208 19.09 -1.13 -0.57
CA GLY A 208 17.91 -1.06 -1.42
C GLY A 208 17.85 -2.15 -2.49
N ARG A 209 19.01 -2.50 -3.08
CA ARG A 209 19.11 -3.61 -4.07
C ARG A 209 18.83 -4.97 -3.46
N ILE A 210 19.36 -5.25 -2.27
CA ILE A 210 19.11 -6.50 -1.55
C ILE A 210 17.63 -6.59 -1.17
N ALA A 211 17.10 -5.51 -0.58
CA ALA A 211 15.72 -5.44 -0.16
C ALA A 211 14.73 -5.60 -1.33
N ALA A 212 15.00 -4.98 -2.48
CA ALA A 212 14.20 -5.16 -3.67
C ALA A 212 14.23 -6.61 -4.17
N ALA A 213 15.39 -7.26 -4.23
CA ALA A 213 15.49 -8.66 -4.64
C ALA A 213 14.66 -9.57 -3.73
N GLU A 214 14.71 -9.37 -2.42
CA GLU A 214 13.89 -10.13 -1.47
C GLU A 214 12.39 -9.86 -1.65
N TYR A 215 11.99 -8.60 -1.85
CA TYR A 215 10.60 -8.23 -2.12
C TYR A 215 10.08 -8.86 -3.42
N ARG A 216 10.86 -8.82 -4.50
CA ARG A 216 10.50 -9.44 -5.78
C ARG A 216 10.33 -10.95 -5.64
N ALA A 217 11.17 -11.62 -4.84
CA ALA A 217 11.11 -13.06 -4.63
C ALA A 217 9.78 -13.55 -4.04
N VAL A 218 9.08 -12.67 -3.31
CA VAL A 218 7.80 -12.98 -2.66
C VAL A 218 6.62 -12.18 -3.23
N GLY A 219 6.80 -11.54 -4.39
CA GLY A 219 5.73 -10.84 -5.09
C GLY A 219 5.35 -9.46 -4.54
N ILE A 220 6.18 -8.83 -3.72
CA ILE A 220 6.02 -7.42 -3.36
C ILE A 220 6.58 -6.57 -4.52
N HIS A 221 5.77 -5.63 -4.99
CA HIS A 221 6.05 -4.77 -6.13
C HIS A 221 6.14 -3.29 -5.75
N THR A 222 5.60 -2.91 -4.59
CA THR A 222 5.63 -1.53 -4.09
C THR A 222 6.17 -1.46 -2.66
N ALA A 223 7.07 -0.52 -2.46
CA ALA A 223 7.68 -0.15 -1.22
C ALA A 223 6.99 1.10 -0.66
N LEU A 224 6.31 1.02 0.49
CA LEU A 224 5.72 2.21 1.13
C LEU A 224 6.78 3.06 1.87
N HIS A 225 7.87 3.37 1.19
CA HIS A 225 9.09 3.98 1.69
C HIS A 225 9.99 4.44 0.51
N PRO A 226 11.04 5.25 0.72
CA PRO A 226 11.56 5.77 1.99
C PRO A 226 10.68 6.85 2.63
N MET A 227 10.83 7.02 3.95
CA MET A 227 10.45 8.27 4.60
C MET A 227 11.53 9.33 4.31
N ALA A 228 11.19 10.30 3.48
CA ALA A 228 11.97 11.49 3.15
C ALA A 228 11.72 12.64 4.14
N ASP A 229 11.02 12.36 5.25
CA ASP A 229 10.82 13.28 6.36
C ASP A 229 12.13 13.61 7.07
N LEU A 230 12.20 14.78 7.71
CA LEU A 230 13.36 15.20 8.51
C LEU A 230 13.05 15.12 10.00
N ALA A 231 14.00 14.68 10.82
CA ALA A 231 13.86 14.62 12.27
C ALA A 231 14.10 15.98 12.97
N THR A 232 13.42 17.05 12.53
CA THR A 232 13.62 18.41 13.06
C THR A 232 12.94 18.64 14.42
N GLU A 233 11.89 17.90 14.73
CA GLU A 233 11.28 17.84 16.07
C GLU A 233 11.69 16.53 16.75
N PRO A 234 12.65 16.55 17.70
CA PRO A 234 13.17 15.33 18.31
C PRO A 234 12.16 14.58 19.20
N ARG A 235 11.06 15.22 19.62
CA ARG A 235 9.96 14.56 20.34
C ARG A 235 9.09 13.70 19.43
N TRP A 236 9.17 13.91 18.11
CA TRP A 236 8.33 13.18 17.15
C TRP A 236 8.61 11.67 17.19
N ALA A 237 7.56 10.88 17.39
CA ALA A 237 7.70 9.45 17.64
C ALA A 237 8.21 8.62 16.45
N ARG A 238 8.26 9.20 15.23
CA ARG A 238 8.60 8.48 13.99
C ARG A 238 10.00 8.80 13.45
N ILE A 239 10.86 9.45 14.23
CA ILE A 239 12.21 9.85 13.80
C ILE A 239 13.09 8.68 13.35
N ASN A 240 12.85 7.47 13.88
CA ASN A 240 13.62 6.27 13.53
C ASN A 240 13.48 5.88 12.04
N GLY A 241 12.34 6.19 11.42
CA GLY A 241 12.09 5.94 10.01
C GLY A 241 12.76 6.95 9.07
N THR A 242 13.31 8.05 9.58
CA THR A 242 13.92 9.13 8.78
C THR A 242 15.41 8.91 8.55
N PHE A 243 16.02 9.71 7.68
CA PHE A 243 17.48 9.80 7.54
C PHE A 243 18.10 10.93 8.41
N GLY A 244 17.42 11.35 9.46
CA GLY A 244 17.89 12.37 10.41
C GLY A 244 17.39 13.79 10.10
N ALA A 245 18.00 14.79 10.74
CA ALA A 245 17.59 16.20 10.67
C ALA A 245 18.36 17.02 9.61
N ASP A 246 19.49 16.51 9.13
CA ASP A 246 20.29 17.17 8.08
C ASP A 246 19.70 16.87 6.70
N ALA A 247 19.16 17.90 6.03
CA ALA A 247 18.43 17.72 4.79
C ALA A 247 19.34 17.30 3.62
N ALA A 248 20.61 17.68 3.64
CA ALA A 248 21.56 17.31 2.59
C ALA A 248 21.95 15.82 2.71
N LEU A 249 22.18 15.33 3.92
CA LEU A 249 22.38 13.91 4.21
C LEU A 249 21.13 13.11 3.86
N ALA A 250 19.96 13.55 4.32
CA ALA A 250 18.70 12.88 4.03
C ALA A 250 18.43 12.80 2.52
N ALA A 251 18.68 13.87 1.77
CA ALA A 251 18.58 13.86 0.30
C ALA A 251 19.48 12.82 -0.36
N ARG A 252 20.76 12.72 0.05
CA ARG A 252 21.68 11.70 -0.50
C ARG A 252 21.20 10.28 -0.21
N MET A 253 20.69 10.04 1.01
CA MET A 253 20.18 8.73 1.40
C MET A 253 18.86 8.39 0.70
N THR A 254 17.92 9.33 0.62
CA THR A 254 16.65 9.17 -0.11
C THR A 254 16.88 8.83 -1.58
N GLU A 255 17.76 9.56 -2.27
CA GLU A 255 18.09 9.26 -3.68
C GLU A 255 18.71 7.87 -3.83
N ALA A 256 19.68 7.50 -2.98
CA ALA A 256 20.29 6.18 -3.00
C ALA A 256 19.28 5.06 -2.73
N TYR A 257 18.37 5.26 -1.77
CA TYR A 257 17.34 4.31 -1.42
C TYR A 257 16.39 4.07 -2.60
N VAL A 258 15.87 5.13 -3.21
CA VAL A 258 14.96 5.05 -4.36
C VAL A 258 15.64 4.34 -5.53
N ARG A 259 16.88 4.69 -5.87
CA ARG A 259 17.65 4.00 -6.91
C ARG A 259 17.93 2.54 -6.59
N GLY A 260 18.10 2.20 -5.31
CA GLY A 260 18.34 0.83 -4.87
C GLY A 260 17.13 -0.06 -5.12
N PHE A 261 15.93 0.44 -4.83
CA PHE A 261 14.69 -0.29 -5.02
C PHE A 261 14.19 -0.30 -6.46
N GLN A 262 14.25 0.84 -7.15
CA GLN A 262 13.67 1.01 -8.47
C GLN A 262 14.64 0.75 -9.62
N GLY A 263 15.94 0.93 -9.40
CA GLY A 263 16.89 1.21 -10.49
C GLY A 263 16.69 2.61 -11.07
N ASP A 264 17.34 2.89 -12.20
CA ASP A 264 17.18 4.18 -12.91
C ASP A 264 15.84 4.28 -13.66
N THR A 265 15.28 3.13 -14.02
CA THR A 265 13.96 2.98 -14.64
C THR A 265 13.29 1.73 -14.10
N LEU A 266 11.97 1.76 -13.91
CA LEU A 266 11.22 0.58 -13.49
C LEU A 266 11.34 -0.55 -14.53
N GLY A 267 11.67 -1.75 -14.05
CA GLY A 267 11.80 -2.96 -14.85
C GLY A 267 11.43 -4.22 -14.06
N PRO A 268 11.71 -5.41 -14.59
CA PRO A 268 11.25 -6.69 -14.02
C PRO A 268 11.72 -6.96 -12.58
N HIS A 269 12.88 -6.40 -12.21
CA HIS A 269 13.51 -6.56 -10.89
C HIS A 269 13.26 -5.38 -9.95
N SER A 270 12.55 -4.36 -10.41
CA SER A 270 12.30 -3.13 -9.65
C SER A 270 11.13 -3.30 -8.68
N VAL A 271 11.24 -2.63 -7.55
CA VAL A 271 10.15 -2.39 -6.62
C VAL A 271 9.89 -0.89 -6.62
N ALA A 272 8.67 -0.47 -6.95
CA ALA A 272 8.27 0.93 -7.00
C ALA A 272 8.30 1.56 -5.60
N CYS A 273 8.99 2.67 -5.43
CA CYS A 273 9.01 3.43 -4.17
C CYS A 273 7.83 4.39 -4.10
N MET A 274 7.19 4.42 -2.94
CA MET A 274 6.25 5.44 -2.52
C MET A 274 6.93 6.31 -1.47
N THR A 275 7.58 7.38 -1.94
CA THR A 275 8.30 8.31 -1.06
C THR A 275 7.29 9.08 -0.21
N LYS A 276 7.55 9.18 1.10
CA LYS A 276 6.60 9.71 2.08
C LYS A 276 7.27 10.53 3.18
N HIS A 277 6.56 11.36 3.95
CA HIS A 277 5.17 11.75 3.74
C HIS A 277 5.17 13.18 3.20
N TRP A 278 4.81 13.37 1.94
CA TRP A 278 4.95 14.65 1.24
C TRP A 278 4.15 15.79 1.90
N PRO A 279 4.74 16.98 2.11
CA PRO A 279 6.13 17.40 1.87
C PRO A 279 7.04 17.36 3.13
N GLY A 280 6.70 16.56 4.13
CA GLY A 280 7.55 16.30 5.30
C GLY A 280 6.74 16.18 6.59
N GLY A 281 7.03 15.15 7.37
CA GLY A 281 6.41 14.88 8.67
C GLY A 281 7.09 15.55 9.86
N GLY A 282 8.38 15.85 9.74
CA GLY A 282 9.26 16.39 10.78
C GLY A 282 8.80 17.56 11.65
N PRO A 283 8.14 18.60 11.08
CA PRO A 283 7.83 19.83 11.81
C PRO A 283 6.57 19.71 12.69
N GLN A 284 6.32 18.55 13.32
CA GLN A 284 5.14 18.35 14.16
C GLN A 284 5.11 19.31 15.34
N GLU A 285 3.99 20.02 15.51
CA GLU A 285 3.75 20.82 16.71
C GLU A 285 3.82 19.89 17.94
N ASP A 286 4.73 20.21 18.86
CA ASP A 286 5.01 19.44 20.07
C ASP A 286 5.46 17.98 19.88
N GLY A 287 5.77 17.56 18.66
CA GLY A 287 6.16 16.19 18.34
C GLY A 287 5.00 15.18 18.33
N TRP A 288 3.76 15.66 18.37
CA TRP A 288 2.59 14.78 18.34
C TRP A 288 2.40 14.14 16.95
N ASP A 289 1.92 12.90 16.94
CA ASP A 289 1.70 12.19 15.68
C ASP A 289 0.40 12.67 15.00
N ALA A 290 0.50 13.14 13.75
CA ALA A 290 -0.65 13.60 12.97
C ALA A 290 -1.67 12.51 12.59
N HIS A 291 -1.40 11.24 12.90
CA HIS A 291 -2.46 10.22 12.92
C HIS A 291 -3.59 10.57 13.90
N PHE A 292 -3.31 11.36 14.94
CA PHE A 292 -4.30 11.80 15.92
C PHE A 292 -4.65 13.28 15.77
N ARG A 293 -5.90 13.64 16.05
CA ARG A 293 -6.40 15.04 15.95
C ARG A 293 -5.57 16.04 16.74
N TYR A 294 -5.01 15.65 17.88
CA TYR A 294 -4.17 16.53 18.70
C TYR A 294 -2.80 16.81 18.08
N GLY A 295 -2.31 15.95 17.17
CA GLY A 295 -1.05 16.12 16.45
C GLY A 295 -1.21 16.66 15.04
N LYS A 296 -2.37 17.24 14.70
CA LYS A 296 -2.69 17.64 13.32
C LYS A 296 -1.86 18.80 12.80
N ASN A 297 -1.27 19.63 13.65
CA ASN A 297 -0.58 20.85 13.22
C ASN A 297 0.91 20.59 13.01
N GLN A 298 1.46 21.23 11.98
CA GLN A 298 2.89 21.38 11.81
C GLN A 298 3.29 22.85 11.82
N VAL A 299 4.40 23.13 12.49
CA VAL A 299 4.96 24.47 12.66
C VAL A 299 6.37 24.53 12.09
N TYR A 300 6.71 25.66 11.47
CA TYR A 300 7.96 25.81 10.72
C TYR A 300 8.82 26.94 11.30
N PRO A 301 9.47 26.73 12.48
CA PRO A 301 10.35 27.72 13.07
C PRO A 301 11.43 28.19 12.09
N GLY A 302 11.62 29.51 11.98
CA GLY A 302 12.59 30.09 11.06
C GLY A 302 12.21 30.00 9.59
N HIS A 303 10.91 29.80 9.27
CA HIS A 303 10.41 29.69 7.90
C HIS A 303 11.06 28.57 7.08
N ASN A 304 11.30 27.43 7.74
CA ASN A 304 12.09 26.32 7.19
C ASN A 304 11.30 25.34 6.30
N PHE A 305 10.13 25.71 5.75
CA PHE A 305 9.33 24.81 4.91
C PHE A 305 10.11 24.23 3.73
N ASP A 306 10.85 25.07 3.00
CA ASP A 306 11.65 24.64 1.84
C ASP A 306 12.77 23.66 2.24
N TYR A 307 13.25 23.71 3.49
CA TYR A 307 14.24 22.76 4.00
C TYR A 307 13.69 21.33 4.01
N HIS A 308 12.40 21.16 4.31
CA HIS A 308 11.72 19.85 4.29
C HIS A 308 11.48 19.31 2.87
N LEU A 309 11.53 20.15 1.84
CA LEU A 309 11.38 19.73 0.44
C LEU A 309 12.64 19.09 -0.14
N ILE A 310 13.81 19.36 0.44
CA ILE A 310 15.13 18.97 -0.11
C ILE A 310 15.23 17.44 -0.33
N PRO A 311 14.83 16.55 0.59
CA PRO A 311 14.89 15.11 0.36
C PRO A 311 13.91 14.62 -0.72
N PHE A 312 12.72 15.23 -0.83
CA PHE A 312 11.77 14.88 -1.88
C PHE A 312 12.24 15.30 -3.27
N GLN A 313 12.92 16.45 -3.38
CA GLN A 313 13.57 16.85 -4.63
C GLN A 313 14.61 15.81 -5.08
N ALA A 314 15.31 15.17 -4.14
CA ALA A 314 16.21 14.06 -4.43
C ALA A 314 15.45 12.80 -4.88
N ALA A 315 14.32 12.49 -4.26
CA ALA A 315 13.44 11.40 -4.69
C ALA A 315 12.90 11.61 -6.12
N PHE A 316 12.53 12.85 -6.48
CA PHE A 316 12.10 13.19 -7.85
C PHE A 316 13.23 13.01 -8.86
N ARG A 317 14.45 13.45 -8.56
CA ARG A 317 15.62 13.19 -9.43
C ARG A 317 15.94 11.70 -9.58
N ALA A 318 15.66 10.91 -8.54
CA ALA A 318 15.78 9.45 -8.57
C ALA A 318 14.60 8.76 -9.27
N GLY A 319 13.58 9.50 -9.71
CA GLY A 319 12.43 8.96 -10.42
C GLY A 319 11.47 8.16 -9.52
N THR A 320 11.28 8.54 -8.25
CA THR A 320 10.30 7.87 -7.35
C THR A 320 8.96 7.67 -8.05
N ALA A 321 8.42 6.45 -8.00
CA ALA A 321 7.23 6.09 -8.77
C ALA A 321 5.94 6.66 -8.17
N MET A 322 5.91 6.76 -6.83
CA MET A 322 4.73 7.19 -6.09
C MET A 322 5.11 8.17 -4.98
N ILE A 323 4.13 8.98 -4.56
CA ILE A 323 4.21 9.91 -3.44
C ILE A 323 3.02 9.67 -2.51
N MET A 324 3.29 9.65 -1.20
CA MET A 324 2.26 9.62 -0.18
C MET A 324 2.21 10.95 0.57
N PRO A 325 1.15 11.77 0.47
CA PRO A 325 1.00 13.00 1.23
C PRO A 325 0.72 12.74 2.71
N TYR A 326 1.14 13.65 3.59
CA TYR A 326 1.00 13.49 5.03
C TYR A 326 -0.35 13.99 5.59
N TYR A 327 -0.65 13.63 6.84
CA TYR A 327 -1.90 14.02 7.52
C TYR A 327 -1.94 15.48 7.97
N GLY A 328 -0.77 16.04 8.31
CA GLY A 328 -0.66 17.30 9.04
C GLY A 328 -1.13 18.52 8.24
N VAL A 329 -1.43 19.59 8.97
CA VAL A 329 -1.76 20.93 8.47
C VAL A 329 -0.47 21.77 8.49
N PRO A 330 0.05 22.20 7.33
CA PRO A 330 1.28 22.97 7.26
C PRO A 330 1.02 24.44 7.58
N LYS A 331 0.95 24.79 8.87
CA LYS A 331 0.43 26.08 9.35
C LYS A 331 1.17 27.27 8.73
N GLY A 332 0.41 28.13 8.07
CA GLY A 332 0.90 29.38 7.47
C GLY A 332 1.86 29.19 6.28
N GLN A 333 1.98 27.97 5.72
CA GLN A 333 2.85 27.70 4.57
C GLN A 333 2.12 27.75 3.22
N THR A 334 0.79 27.77 3.25
CA THR A 334 -0.04 27.75 2.05
C THR A 334 -1.21 28.74 2.20
N PRO A 335 -1.99 29.01 1.12
CA PRO A 335 -3.16 29.88 1.21
C PRO A 335 -4.27 29.38 2.17
N GLU A 336 -4.27 28.09 2.52
CA GLU A 336 -5.27 27.46 3.38
C GLU A 336 -4.63 26.53 4.44
N ASP A 337 -5.13 26.59 5.67
CA ASP A 337 -4.66 25.71 6.76
C ASP A 337 -5.51 24.43 6.83
N VAL A 338 -5.39 23.59 5.79
CA VAL A 338 -6.00 22.25 5.71
C VAL A 338 -4.93 21.16 5.61
N GLY A 339 -5.30 19.92 5.95
CA GLY A 339 -4.38 18.78 5.89
C GLY A 339 -3.78 18.59 4.50
N MET A 340 -2.51 18.18 4.40
CA MET A 340 -1.80 18.14 3.10
C MET A 340 -2.46 17.25 2.04
N ASN A 341 -3.17 16.19 2.45
CA ASN A 341 -3.94 15.34 1.53
C ASN A 341 -5.11 16.09 0.86
N PHE A 342 -5.63 17.16 1.46
CA PHE A 342 -6.71 17.99 0.93
C PHE A 342 -6.25 19.35 0.41
N ASN A 343 -4.98 19.69 0.62
CA ASN A 343 -4.44 21.01 0.32
C ASN A 343 -4.08 21.12 -1.17
N ARG A 344 -4.82 21.94 -1.92
CA ARG A 344 -4.62 22.08 -3.37
C ARG A 344 -3.25 22.66 -3.71
N TYR A 345 -2.75 23.59 -2.90
CA TYR A 345 -1.43 24.18 -3.14
C TYR A 345 -0.32 23.12 -3.02
N ILE A 346 -0.41 22.21 -2.03
CA ILE A 346 0.58 21.14 -1.83
C ILE A 346 0.53 20.08 -2.94
N ILE A 347 -0.66 19.69 -3.39
CA ILE A 347 -0.82 18.60 -4.37
C ILE A 347 -0.75 19.11 -5.81
N ASP A 348 -1.54 20.12 -6.17
CA ASP A 348 -1.63 20.62 -7.55
C ASP A 348 -0.49 21.59 -7.87
N GLU A 349 -0.36 22.67 -7.09
CA GLU A 349 0.61 23.74 -7.41
C GLU A 349 2.07 23.32 -7.14
N LEU A 350 2.34 22.69 -6.00
CA LEU A 350 3.69 22.33 -5.59
C LEU A 350 4.14 21.01 -6.23
N LEU A 351 3.40 19.92 -6.02
CA LEU A 351 3.81 18.59 -6.50
C LEU A 351 3.65 18.43 -8.02
N ARG A 352 2.44 18.64 -8.57
CA ARG A 352 2.17 18.45 -10.01
C ARG A 352 2.83 19.54 -10.86
N LYS A 353 2.58 20.82 -10.59
CA LYS A 353 3.03 21.91 -11.46
C LYS A 353 4.48 22.32 -11.22
N ARG A 354 4.86 22.66 -9.98
CA ARG A 354 6.23 23.14 -9.69
C ARG A 354 7.28 22.04 -9.84
N HIS A 355 7.00 20.84 -9.33
CA HIS A 355 7.95 19.72 -9.39
C HIS A 355 7.73 18.77 -10.57
N GLY A 356 6.67 18.93 -11.36
CA GLY A 356 6.44 18.12 -12.56
C GLY A 356 6.19 16.64 -12.26
N PHE A 357 5.74 16.29 -11.05
CA PHE A 357 5.56 14.90 -10.67
C PHE A 357 4.33 14.30 -11.37
N ASP A 358 4.56 13.31 -12.23
CA ASP A 358 3.50 12.63 -13.01
C ASP A 358 3.18 11.21 -12.50
N GLY A 359 3.79 10.80 -11.38
CA GLY A 359 3.55 9.49 -10.78
C GLY A 359 2.25 9.38 -9.98
N ILE A 360 2.10 8.27 -9.25
CA ILE A 360 0.91 7.99 -8.44
C ILE A 360 0.97 8.80 -7.14
N VAL A 361 -0.14 9.45 -6.78
CA VAL A 361 -0.33 10.05 -5.46
C VAL A 361 -1.31 9.18 -4.70
N CYS A 362 -0.84 8.54 -3.63
CA CYS A 362 -1.64 7.65 -2.78
C CYS A 362 -1.77 8.29 -1.40
N THR A 363 -2.98 8.44 -0.88
CA THR A 363 -3.16 8.95 0.49
C THR A 363 -2.50 8.02 1.49
N ASP A 364 -2.12 8.55 2.65
CA ASP A 364 -1.80 7.69 3.81
C ASP A 364 -3.08 7.02 4.34
N TRP A 365 -2.90 6.14 5.32
CA TRP A 365 -3.90 5.29 5.92
C TRP A 365 -5.07 6.06 6.55
N GLY A 366 -6.30 5.77 6.10
CA GLY A 366 -7.51 6.22 6.81
C GLY A 366 -7.80 7.73 6.68
N VAL A 367 -7.15 8.44 5.76
CA VAL A 367 -7.36 9.89 5.57
C VAL A 367 -8.83 10.25 5.35
N VAL A 368 -9.55 9.48 4.52
CA VAL A 368 -10.94 9.80 4.13
C VAL A 368 -11.98 9.22 5.09
N GLN A 369 -11.77 8.00 5.59
CA GLN A 369 -12.80 7.24 6.33
C GLN A 369 -12.39 6.85 7.76
N GLY A 370 -11.13 7.06 8.15
CA GLY A 370 -10.59 6.54 9.39
C GLY A 370 -10.59 5.00 9.45
N PHE A 371 -10.21 4.47 10.61
CA PHE A 371 -10.31 3.06 10.97
C PHE A 371 -10.85 2.94 12.38
N ASP A 372 -11.95 2.21 12.53
CA ASP A 372 -12.48 1.83 13.83
C ASP A 372 -12.25 0.34 14.07
N LEU A 373 -11.80 -0.01 15.28
CA LEU A 373 -11.77 -1.38 15.76
C LEU A 373 -12.74 -1.51 16.93
N PHE A 374 -13.79 -2.31 16.75
CA PHE A 374 -14.87 -2.49 17.75
C PHE A 374 -15.51 -1.17 18.21
N GLY A 375 -15.64 -0.19 17.30
CA GLY A 375 -16.22 1.13 17.59
C GLY A 375 -15.26 2.10 18.30
N ILE A 376 -13.98 1.74 18.42
CA ILE A 376 -12.92 2.62 18.92
C ILE A 376 -12.09 3.10 17.71
N PRO A 377 -11.98 4.41 17.48
CA PRO A 377 -11.11 4.95 16.44
C PRO A 377 -9.64 4.58 16.70
N ILE A 378 -9.04 3.86 15.75
CA ILE A 378 -7.60 3.59 15.68
C ILE A 378 -6.91 4.65 14.83
N VAL A 379 -7.54 5.05 13.72
CA VAL A 379 -7.10 6.19 12.89
C VAL A 379 -8.31 7.04 12.63
N GLU A 380 -8.21 8.33 12.91
CA GLU A 380 -9.32 9.26 12.69
C GLU A 380 -9.33 9.73 11.24
N ALA A 381 -10.52 9.77 10.63
CA ALA A 381 -10.72 10.50 9.37
C ALA A 381 -10.26 11.96 9.55
N LYS A 382 -9.68 12.53 8.50
CA LYS A 382 -9.14 13.89 8.53
C LYS A 382 -10.19 14.88 8.01
N ASP A 383 -10.33 16.00 8.70
CA ASP A 383 -11.21 17.13 8.39
C ASP A 383 -10.44 18.35 7.89
#